data_AF-A0A7W0HE79-F1
#
_entry.id   AF-A0A7W0HE79-F1
#
_cell.length_a   1.000
_cell.length_b   1.000
_cell.length_c   1.000
_cell.angle_alpha   90.00
_cell.angle_beta   90.00
_cell.angle_gamma   90.00
#
_symmetry.space_group_name_H-M   'P 1'
#
loop_
_entity.id
_entity.type
_entity.pdbx_description
1 polymer ?
#
loop_
_entity_poly.entity_id
_entity_poly.type
_entity_poly.pdbx_seq_one_letter_code
_entity_poly.pdbx_strand_id
1 'polypeptide(L)' 'MRKLVRDLDAAGGLRAGLSVDEAADVIWATNSSELYVLLTAERGWTPARYERWLADTWCRLLLPDSVAAARRRSEP' A
#
# COMPACT_ATOMS: atom_id res chain seq x y z
N MET A 1 -0.01 -6.18 10.72
CA MET A 1 0.35 -5.81 9.34
C MET A 1 1.69 -6.36 8.85
N ARG A 2 2.70 -6.59 9.71
CA ARG A 2 4.01 -7.13 9.28
C ARG A 2 3.98 -8.43 8.47
N LYS A 3 3.07 -9.37 8.77
CA LYS A 3 2.92 -10.61 7.99
C LYS A 3 2.52 -10.31 6.53
N LEU A 4 1.46 -9.53 6.34
CA LEU A 4 0.99 -9.08 5.03
C LEU A 4 2.12 -8.42 4.21
N VAL A 5 2.90 -7.55 4.85
CA VAL A 5 4.00 -6.85 4.19
C VAL A 5 5.12 -7.82 3.77
N ARG A 6 5.47 -8.80 4.60
CA ARG A 6 6.44 -9.85 4.22
C ARG A 6 5.94 -10.69 3.05
N ASP A 7 4.66 -11.02 3.02
CA ASP A 7 4.06 -11.75 1.91
C ASP A 7 4.12 -10.91 0.62
N LEU A 8 3.90 -9.59 0.72
CA LEU A 8 4.07 -8.64 -0.40
C LEU A 8 5.52 -8.58 -0.90
N ASP A 9 6.47 -8.45 0.02
CA ASP A 9 7.90 -8.39 -0.29
C ASP A 9 8.37 -9.68 -0.98
N ALA A 10 7.91 -10.84 -0.51
CA ALA A 10 8.20 -12.12 -1.14
C ALA A 10 7.57 -12.28 -2.53
N ALA A 11 6.41 -11.68 -2.79
CA ALA A 11 5.67 -11.83 -4.05
C ALA A 11 6.18 -10.92 -5.19
N GLY A 12 6.77 -9.77 -4.86
CA GLY A 12 7.22 -8.81 -5.87
C GLY A 12 8.16 -7.70 -5.38
N GLY A 13 8.56 -7.76 -4.12
CA GLY A 13 9.38 -6.76 -3.45
C GLY A 13 8.59 -5.53 -3.01
N LEU A 14 9.12 -4.82 -2.02
CA LEU A 14 8.69 -3.47 -1.66
C LEU A 14 9.38 -2.40 -2.51
N ARG A 15 8.84 -1.19 -2.46
CA ARG A 15 9.48 0.02 -3.02
C ARG A 15 10.90 0.16 -2.45
N ALA A 16 11.84 0.59 -3.29
CA ALA A 16 13.23 0.74 -2.89
C ALA A 16 13.36 1.70 -1.69
N GLY A 17 14.12 1.27 -0.68
CA GLY A 17 14.35 2.03 0.54
C GLY A 17 13.20 1.97 1.56
N LEU A 18 12.16 1.18 1.33
CA LEU A 18 11.07 0.99 2.28
C LEU A 18 11.25 -0.29 3.08
N SER A 19 11.33 -0.19 4.41
CA SER A 19 11.41 -1.36 5.27
C SER A 19 10.05 -2.03 5.49
N VAL A 20 10.07 -3.30 5.93
CA VAL A 20 8.85 -4.04 6.29
C VAL A 20 8.08 -3.36 7.43
N ASP A 21 8.78 -2.79 8.41
CA ASP A 21 8.15 -2.12 9.54
C ASP A 21 7.49 -0.80 9.11
N GLU A 22 8.18 0.03 8.34
CA GLU A 22 7.61 1.28 7.80
C GLU A 22 6.40 1.00 6.90
N ALA A 23 6.48 0.00 6.02
CA ALA A 23 5.36 -0.41 5.19
C ALA A 23 4.17 -0.91 6.03
N ALA A 24 4.43 -1.63 7.14
CA ALA A 24 3.39 -2.10 8.03
C ALA A 24 2.71 -0.94 8.77
N ASP A 25 3.48 0.07 9.17
CA ASP A 25 2.97 1.27 9.83
C ASP A 25 2.10 2.12 8.88
N VAL A 26 2.50 2.23 7.60
CA VAL A 26 1.69 2.88 6.55
C VAL A 26 0.34 2.18 6.41
N ILE A 27 0.32 0.85 6.26
CA ILE A 27 -0.94 0.08 6.15
C ILE A 27 -1.80 0.27 7.41
N TRP A 28 -1.18 0.23 8.58
CA TRP A 28 -1.90 0.38 9.85
C TRP A 28 -2.56 1.75 9.98
N ALA A 29 -1.82 2.83 9.72
CA ALA A 29 -2.32 4.19 9.83
C ALA A 29 -3.46 4.49 8.83
N THR A 30 -3.32 3.99 7.61
CA THR A 30 -4.25 4.28 6.50
C THR A 30 -5.45 3.33 6.43
N ASN A 31 -5.45 2.21 7.14
CA ASN A 31 -6.62 1.34 7.30
C ASN A 31 -7.39 1.59 8.61
N SER A 32 -7.25 2.79 9.20
CA SER A 32 -7.92 3.14 10.45
C SER A 32 -9.40 3.44 10.24
N SER A 33 -10.23 3.09 11.22
CA SER A 33 -11.66 3.43 11.23
C SER A 33 -11.89 4.94 11.17
N GLU A 34 -11.00 5.71 11.78
CA GLU A 34 -11.02 7.16 11.86
C GLU A 34 -10.86 7.77 10.48
N LEU A 35 -9.90 7.29 9.68
CA LEU A 35 -9.72 7.76 8.31
C LEU A 35 -10.89 7.37 7.41
N TYR A 36 -11.46 6.17 7.61
CA TYR A 36 -12.67 5.75 6.90
C TYR A 36 -13.85 6.68 7.19
N VAL A 37 -14.14 6.96 8.47
CA VAL A 37 -15.24 7.84 8.90
C VAL A 37 -15.03 9.26 8.39
N LEU A 38 -13.82 9.81 8.55
CA LEU A 38 -13.47 11.13 8.04
C LEU A 38 -13.78 11.21 6.54
N LEU A 39 -13.29 10.28 5.72
CA LEU A 39 -13.45 10.38 4.28
C LEU A 39 -14.87 10.06 3.80
N THR A 40 -15.56 9.10 4.41
CA THR A 40 -16.89 8.68 3.96
C THR A 40 -18.01 9.50 4.58
N ALA A 41 -18.04 9.64 5.91
CA ALA A 41 -19.12 10.30 6.63
C ALA A 41 -18.97 11.83 6.59
N GLU A 42 -17.76 12.36 6.78
CA GLU A 42 -17.55 13.81 6.87
C GLU A 42 -17.21 14.46 5.53
N ARG A 43 -16.47 13.76 4.66
CA ARG A 43 -16.07 14.26 3.33
C ARG A 43 -16.92 13.71 2.18
N GLY A 44 -17.93 12.91 2.47
CA GLY A 44 -18.95 12.45 1.52
C GLY A 44 -18.45 11.48 0.47
N TRP A 45 -17.32 10.79 0.69
CA TRP A 45 -16.90 9.73 -0.21
C TRP A 45 -17.82 8.52 -0.08
N THR A 46 -18.09 7.85 -1.21
CA THR A 46 -18.70 6.52 -1.14
C THR A 46 -17.69 5.49 -0.60
N PRO A 47 -18.12 4.41 0.06
CA PRO A 47 -17.22 3.34 0.50
C PRO A 47 -16.38 2.77 -0.65
N ALA A 48 -17.00 2.55 -1.81
CA ALA A 48 -16.30 2.07 -3.01
C ALA A 48 -15.23 3.06 -3.52
N ARG A 49 -15.43 4.38 -3.34
CA ARG A 49 -14.41 5.38 -3.65
C ARG A 49 -13.24 5.29 -2.67
N TYR A 50 -13.51 5.15 -1.37
CA TYR A 50 -12.48 4.98 -0.35
C TYR A 50 -11.63 3.73 -0.62
N GLU A 51 -12.26 2.59 -0.89
CA GLU A 51 -11.56 1.33 -1.20
C GLU A 51 -10.62 1.47 -2.39
N ARG A 52 -11.09 2.03 -3.51
CA ARG A 52 -10.26 2.26 -4.70
C ARG A 52 -9.10 3.20 -4.42
N TRP A 53 -9.35 4.27 -3.69
CA TRP A 53 -8.32 5.23 -3.33
C TRP A 53 -7.27 4.61 -2.41
N LEU A 54 -7.68 3.85 -1.39
CA LEU A 54 -6.78 3.21 -0.45
C LEU A 54 -5.89 2.18 -1.16
N ALA A 55 -6.48 1.36 -2.03
CA ALA A 55 -5.75 0.39 -2.83
C ALA A 55 -4.71 1.07 -3.76
N ASP A 56 -5.10 2.10 -4.51
CA ASP A 56 -4.17 2.85 -5.38
C ASP A 56 -3.05 3.51 -4.56
N THR A 57 -3.39 4.08 -3.39
CA THR A 57 -2.44 4.69 -2.47
C THR A 57 -1.42 3.66 -1.98
N TRP A 58 -1.86 2.47 -1.56
CA TRP A 58 -0.94 1.40 -1.15
C TRP A 58 -0.07 0.90 -2.29
N CYS A 59 -0.62 0.71 -3.48
CA CYS A 59 0.19 0.33 -4.65
C CYS A 59 1.33 1.33 -4.88
N ARG A 60 1.05 2.63 -4.84
CA ARG A 60 2.08 3.68 -5.04
C ARG A 60 3.09 3.78 -3.91
N LEU A 61 2.65 3.62 -2.66
CA LEU A 61 3.52 3.79 -1.50
C LEU A 61 4.39 2.56 -1.24
N LEU A 62 3.83 1.36 -1.46
CA LEU A 62 4.42 0.10 -1.01
C LEU A 62 5.11 -0.67 -2.12
N LEU A 63 4.59 -0.62 -3.35
CA LEU A 63 5.11 -1.44 -4.43
C LEU A 63 6.22 -0.70 -5.20
N PRO A 64 7.14 -1.43 -5.82
CA PRO A 64 8.11 -0.80 -6.68
C PRO A 64 7.47 -0.21 -7.92
N ASP A 65 8.05 0.87 -8.44
CA ASP A 65 7.67 1.40 -9.74
C ASP A 65 7.70 0.29 -10.79
N SER A 66 6.64 0.19 -11.58
CA SER A 66 6.45 -0.88 -12.57
C SER A 66 7.63 -1.00 -13.56
N VAL A 67 8.34 0.10 -13.81
CA VAL A 67 9.57 0.14 -14.63
C VAL A 67 10.76 -0.51 -13.92
N ALA A 68 10.89 -0.34 -12.61
CA ALA A 68 11.96 -0.95 -11.81
C ALA A 68 11.69 -2.44 -11.51
N ALA A 69 10.42 -2.81 -11.32
CA ALA A 69 10.01 -4.20 -11.12
C ALA A 69 10.22 -5.07 -12.37
N ALA A 70 10.03 -4.50 -13.57
CA ALA A 70 10.33 -5.19 -14.83
C ALA A 70 11.84 -5.44 -15.00
N ARG A 71 12.69 -4.46 -14.68
CA ARG A 71 14.16 -4.59 -14.77
C ARG A 71 14.72 -5.68 -13.84
N ARG A 72 14.23 -5.79 -12.60
CA ARG A 72 14.66 -6.84 -11.65
C ARG A 72 14.28 -8.26 -12.08
N ARG A 73 13.22 -8.44 -12.87
CA ARG A 73 12.82 -9.75 -13.42
C ARG A 73 13.62 -10.16 -14.66
N SER A 74 14.41 -9.24 -15.22
CA SER A 74 15.20 -9.46 -16.44
C SER A 74 16.69 -9.66 -16.17
N GLU A 75 17.14 -9.54 -14.92
CA GLU A 75 18.52 -9.75 -14.50
C GLU A 75 18.67 -11.21 -14.01
N PRO A 76 19.62 -11.99 -14.55
CA PRO A 76 19.77 -13.43 -14.28
C PRO A 76 20.29 -13.75 -12.88
#